data_AF-A0A2N5VC21-F1
#
_entry.id   AF-A0A2N5VC21-F1
#
_cell.length_a   1.000
_cell.length_b   1.000
_cell.length_c   1.000
_cell.angle_alpha   90.00
_cell.angle_beta   90.00
_cell.angle_gamma   90.00
#
_symmetry.space_group_name_H-M   'P 1'
#
loop_
_entity.id
_entity.type
_entity.pdbx_description
1 polymer ?
#
loop_
_entity_poly.entity_id
_entity_poly.type
_entity_poly.pdbx_seq_one_letter_code
_entity_poly.pdbx_strand_id
1 'polypeptide(L)'
;MTPSDDWLEDSLQIPYHQGHQHISEVEYTRLAEQFHTTGYREGIQKGKDQATQQGFNDGFAAGAQRGKRLGLLRGRASATLNMLLKQMEEDARVDRMRRLIRDLNQCGTAQHPNDSSQSNNLEDLTSRMNGLMAPSHNDQPRTFPTQHPQETENQVLDRCQFELSAILASMNIWLPAI
;
A
#
# COMPACT_ATOMS: atom_id res chain seq x y z
N MET A 1 91.58 -3.55 -5.65
CA MET A 1 90.68 -2.41 -5.42
C MET A 1 90.00 -2.08 -6.74
N THR A 2 88.77 -2.54 -6.91
CA THR A 2 87.87 -2.12 -7.99
C THR A 2 86.54 -1.76 -7.31
N PRO A 3 86.18 -0.46 -7.25
CA PRO A 3 84.86 -0.05 -6.77
C PRO A 3 83.92 -0.12 -7.97
N SER A 4 83.11 -1.17 -8.03
CA SER A 4 82.01 -1.28 -9.00
C SER A 4 80.76 -1.68 -8.23
N ASP A 5 79.64 -1.07 -8.64
CA ASP A 5 78.26 -1.32 -8.22
C ASP A 5 77.72 -0.63 -6.96
N ASP A 6 77.86 0.70 -6.89
CA ASP A 6 77.02 1.55 -6.03
C ASP A 6 76.02 2.43 -6.83
N TRP A 7 76.02 2.33 -8.16
CA TRP A 7 75.27 3.23 -9.06
C TRP A 7 73.86 2.77 -9.44
N LEU A 8 73.42 1.59 -8.97
CA LEU A 8 72.13 1.00 -9.35
C LEU A 8 71.06 1.02 -8.24
N GLU A 9 71.41 1.40 -7.02
CA GLU A 9 70.47 1.36 -5.88
C GLU A 9 69.77 2.71 -5.62
N ASP A 10 70.40 3.85 -5.93
CA ASP A 10 69.91 5.21 -5.62
C ASP A 10 68.86 5.73 -6.62
N SER A 11 68.83 5.19 -7.84
CA SER A 11 67.91 5.64 -8.90
C SER A 11 66.54 4.93 -8.92
N LEU A 12 66.29 3.99 -8.01
CA LEU A 12 65.01 3.28 -7.88
C LEU A 12 64.23 3.62 -6.60
N GLN A 13 64.75 4.52 -5.76
CA GLN A 13 63.99 5.06 -4.63
C GLN A 13 63.07 6.18 -5.10
N ILE A 14 62.02 5.84 -5.86
CA ILE A 14 60.78 6.60 -5.75
C ILE A 14 60.42 6.55 -4.26
N PRO A 15 60.31 7.68 -3.53
CA PRO A 15 60.10 7.65 -2.09
C PRO A 15 58.88 6.80 -1.78
N TYR A 16 59.10 5.58 -1.26
CA TYR A 16 58.06 4.58 -1.12
C TYR A 16 56.89 5.12 -0.28
N HIS A 17 57.19 6.02 0.66
CA HIS A 17 56.22 6.71 1.49
C HIS A 17 55.24 7.61 0.72
N GLN A 18 55.69 8.30 -0.33
CA GLN A 18 54.86 9.29 -1.05
C GLN A 18 53.95 8.61 -2.08
N GLY A 19 54.41 7.52 -2.70
CA GLY A 19 53.59 6.67 -3.56
C GLY A 19 52.45 5.99 -2.79
N HIS A 20 52.72 5.45 -1.60
CA HIS A 20 51.69 4.82 -0.76
C HIS A 20 50.62 5.82 -0.29
N GLN A 21 51.01 7.05 0.04
CA GLN A 21 50.05 8.10 0.41
C GLN A 21 49.15 8.50 -0.77
N HIS A 22 49.72 8.74 -1.94
CA HIS A 22 48.95 9.09 -3.14
C HIS A 22 48.01 7.95 -3.58
N ILE A 23 48.47 6.70 -3.53
CA ILE A 23 47.63 5.52 -3.81
C ILE A 23 46.49 5.44 -2.77
N SER A 24 46.79 5.69 -1.49
CA SER A 24 45.77 5.64 -0.44
C SER A 24 44.70 6.73 -0.60
N GLU A 25 45.05 7.95 -1.00
CA GLU A 25 44.10 9.05 -1.24
C GLU A 25 43.20 8.78 -2.45
N VAL A 26 43.77 8.22 -3.52
CA VAL A 26 43.01 7.82 -4.72
C VAL A 26 42.03 6.71 -4.39
N GLU A 27 42.47 5.66 -3.67
CA GLU A 27 41.59 4.57 -3.24
C GLU A 27 40.50 5.06 -2.27
N TYR A 28 40.84 5.97 -1.34
CA TYR A 28 39.86 6.60 -0.45
C TYR A 28 38.80 7.38 -1.22
N THR A 29 39.21 8.18 -2.20
CA THR A 29 38.30 8.98 -3.03
C THR A 29 37.37 8.07 -3.84
N ARG A 30 37.93 7.04 -4.47
CA ARG A 30 37.15 6.05 -5.23
C ARG A 30 36.13 5.34 -4.35
N LEU A 31 36.54 4.93 -3.15
CA LEU A 31 35.67 4.26 -2.19
C LEU A 31 34.56 5.20 -1.71
N ALA A 32 34.87 6.47 -1.45
CA ALA A 32 33.90 7.49 -1.06
C ALA A 32 32.85 7.72 -2.16
N GLU A 33 33.27 7.86 -3.42
CA GLU A 33 32.36 8.00 -4.57
C GLU A 33 31.44 6.78 -4.74
N GLN A 34 31.98 5.58 -4.54
CA GLN A 34 31.21 4.34 -4.55
C GLN A 34 30.17 4.31 -3.42
N PHE A 35 30.53 4.72 -2.20
CA PHE A 35 29.59 4.80 -1.08
C PHE A 35 28.52 5.87 -1.31
N HIS A 36 28.86 7.02 -1.88
CA HIS A 36 27.88 8.06 -2.21
C HIS A 36 26.88 7.57 -3.27
N THR A 37 27.38 6.97 -4.34
CA THR A 37 26.53 6.47 -5.44
C THR A 37 25.63 5.34 -4.97
N THR A 38 26.20 4.39 -4.21
CA THR A 38 25.47 3.25 -3.66
C THR A 38 24.45 3.71 -2.64
N GLY A 39 24.86 4.57 -1.70
CA GLY A 39 23.98 5.13 -0.67
C GLY A 39 22.81 5.92 -1.24
N TYR A 40 23.03 6.70 -2.30
CA TYR A 40 21.96 7.42 -3.00
C TYR A 40 20.95 6.45 -3.64
N ARG A 41 21.44 5.44 -4.38
CA ARG A 41 20.57 4.43 -5.00
C ARG A 41 19.78 3.64 -3.96
N GLU A 42 20.44 3.21 -2.89
CA GLU A 42 19.78 2.53 -1.78
C GLU A 42 18.74 3.41 -1.09
N GLY A 43 19.02 4.70 -0.89
CA GLY A 43 18.08 5.65 -0.30
C GLY A 43 16.80 5.77 -1.14
N ILE A 44 16.93 5.90 -2.46
CA ILE A 44 15.78 5.93 -3.38
C ILE A 44 15.00 4.61 -3.33
N GLN A 45 15.70 3.48 -3.33
CA GLN A 45 15.04 2.17 -3.28
C GLN A 45 14.28 1.97 -1.97
N LYS A 46 14.91 2.25 -0.83
CA LYS A 46 14.29 2.18 0.50
C LYS A 46 13.07 3.08 0.61
N GLY A 47 13.15 4.30 0.06
CA GLY A 47 12.01 5.23 0.03
C GLY A 47 10.82 4.71 -0.78
N LYS A 48 11.07 4.10 -1.95
CA LYS A 48 10.03 3.45 -2.77
C LYS A 48 9.37 2.28 -2.05
N ASP A 49 10.18 1.43 -1.44
CA ASP A 49 9.70 0.25 -0.73
C ASP A 49 8.86 0.68 0.49
N GLN A 50 9.31 1.70 1.22
CA GLN A 50 8.57 2.25 2.35
C GLN A 50 7.22 2.86 1.93
N ALA A 51 7.20 3.64 0.86
CA ALA A 51 5.95 4.23 0.35
C ALA A 51 4.96 3.14 -0.11
N THR A 52 5.45 2.12 -0.81
CA THR A 52 4.65 0.97 -1.27
C THR A 52 4.09 0.19 -0.08
N GLN A 53 4.93 -0.08 0.93
CA GLN A 53 4.51 -0.82 2.12
C GLN A 53 3.47 -0.03 2.93
N GLN A 54 3.61 1.29 3.01
CA GLN A 54 2.62 2.13 3.69
C GLN A 54 1.26 2.03 3.00
N GLY A 55 1.21 2.15 1.66
CA GLY A 55 -0.03 1.97 0.91
C GLY A 55 -0.64 0.57 1.07
N PHE A 56 0.20 -0.47 1.10
CA PHE A 56 -0.26 -1.83 1.39
C PHE A 56 -0.85 -1.96 2.79
N ASN A 57 -0.18 -1.43 3.81
CA ASN A 57 -0.62 -1.53 5.21
C ASN A 57 -2.00 -0.87 5.40
N ASP A 58 -2.19 0.31 4.82
CA ASP A 58 -3.45 1.05 4.92
C ASP A 58 -4.59 0.29 4.21
N GLY A 59 -4.33 -0.24 3.01
CA GLY A 59 -5.28 -1.07 2.28
C GLY A 59 -5.58 -2.40 2.98
N PHE A 60 -4.55 -3.03 3.56
CA PHE A 60 -4.67 -4.31 4.27
C PHE A 60 -5.50 -4.16 5.55
N ALA A 61 -5.26 -3.12 6.36
CA ALA A 61 -6.02 -2.90 7.58
C ALA A 61 -7.53 -2.71 7.29
N ALA A 62 -7.85 -1.83 6.33
CA ALA A 62 -9.21 -1.59 5.90
C ALA A 62 -9.86 -2.85 5.28
N GLY A 63 -9.13 -3.56 4.41
CA GLY A 63 -9.57 -4.79 3.76
C GLY A 63 -9.79 -5.94 4.75
N ALA A 64 -8.91 -6.10 5.73
CA ALA A 64 -9.01 -7.15 6.75
C ALA A 64 -10.22 -6.94 7.67
N GLN A 65 -10.44 -5.70 8.15
CA GLN A 65 -11.62 -5.37 8.95
C GLN A 65 -12.91 -5.61 8.14
N ARG A 66 -12.95 -5.18 6.88
CA ARG A 66 -14.08 -5.41 5.98
C ARG A 66 -14.33 -6.89 5.73
N GLY A 67 -13.29 -7.64 5.37
CA GLY A 67 -13.36 -9.07 5.09
C GLY A 67 -13.85 -9.87 6.30
N LYS A 68 -13.36 -9.53 7.51
CA LYS A 68 -13.85 -10.11 8.76
C LYS A 68 -15.34 -9.87 8.94
N ARG A 69 -15.80 -8.61 8.78
CA ARG A 69 -17.22 -8.24 8.94
C ARG A 69 -18.10 -8.96 7.92
N LEU A 70 -17.71 -8.97 6.64
CA LEU A 70 -18.44 -9.64 5.58
C LEU A 70 -18.52 -11.16 5.80
N GLY A 71 -17.41 -11.80 6.14
CA GLY A 71 -17.36 -13.25 6.41
C GLY A 71 -18.26 -13.64 7.59
N LEU A 72 -18.24 -12.85 8.65
CA LEU A 72 -19.12 -13.02 9.81
C LEU A 72 -20.60 -12.87 9.45
N LEU A 73 -20.98 -11.83 8.70
CA LEU A 73 -22.37 -11.65 8.25
C LEU A 73 -22.82 -12.82 7.38
N ARG A 74 -22.00 -13.28 6.42
CA ARG A 74 -22.29 -14.45 5.58
C ARG A 74 -22.44 -15.73 6.41
N GLY A 75 -21.59 -15.92 7.41
CA GLY A 75 -21.62 -17.07 8.31
C GLY A 75 -22.90 -17.10 9.16
N ARG A 76 -23.20 -15.98 9.84
CA ARG A 76 -24.46 -15.82 10.59
C ARG A 76 -25.66 -16.02 9.67
N ALA A 77 -25.60 -15.44 8.47
CA ALA A 77 -26.68 -15.52 7.52
C ALA A 77 -26.96 -16.96 7.07
N SER A 78 -25.91 -17.71 6.76
CA SER A 78 -26.02 -19.12 6.37
C SER A 78 -26.52 -20.00 7.52
N ALA A 79 -26.08 -19.73 8.76
CA ALA A 79 -26.55 -20.44 9.95
C ALA A 79 -28.05 -20.20 10.20
N THR A 80 -28.51 -18.95 10.12
CA THR A 80 -29.93 -18.59 10.27
C THR A 80 -30.77 -19.23 9.17
N LEU A 81 -30.30 -19.24 7.91
CA LEU A 81 -30.98 -19.93 6.82
C LEU A 81 -31.14 -21.44 7.13
N ASN A 82 -30.08 -22.10 7.62
CA ASN A 82 -30.14 -23.51 7.98
C ASN A 82 -31.16 -23.78 9.11
N MET A 83 -31.20 -22.90 10.12
CA MET A 83 -32.22 -22.99 11.18
C MET A 83 -33.64 -22.88 10.62
N LEU A 84 -33.89 -21.89 9.76
CA LEU A 84 -35.21 -21.69 9.13
C LEU A 84 -35.62 -22.89 8.27
N LEU A 85 -34.68 -23.44 7.49
CA LEU A 85 -34.95 -24.62 6.65
C LEU A 85 -35.29 -25.87 7.48
N LYS A 86 -34.65 -26.05 8.64
CA LYS A 86 -34.95 -27.16 9.57
C LYS A 86 -36.33 -27.05 10.22
N GLN A 87 -36.88 -25.84 10.33
CA GLN A 87 -38.21 -25.59 10.92
C GLN A 87 -39.37 -25.83 9.94
N MET A 88 -39.08 -26.24 8.68
CA MET A 88 -40.05 -26.72 7.67
C MET A 88 -41.31 -25.86 7.45
N GLU A 89 -41.15 -24.57 7.17
CA GLU A 89 -42.19 -23.80 6.48
C GLU A 89 -41.66 -23.11 5.22
N GLU A 90 -42.49 -23.04 4.18
CA GLU A 90 -42.40 -22.06 3.09
C GLU A 90 -42.60 -20.65 3.66
N ASP A 91 -41.57 -20.20 4.33
CA ASP A 91 -41.59 -19.01 5.15
C ASP A 91 -40.93 -17.88 4.37
N ALA A 92 -41.62 -16.74 4.26
CA ALA A 92 -41.10 -15.53 3.63
C ALA A 92 -39.73 -15.09 4.21
N ARG A 93 -39.38 -15.53 5.43
CA ARG A 93 -38.05 -15.35 6.02
C ARG A 93 -36.96 -16.10 5.24
N VAL A 94 -37.21 -17.31 4.74
CA VAL A 94 -36.25 -18.09 3.93
C VAL A 94 -35.88 -17.33 2.65
N ASP A 95 -36.86 -16.78 1.95
CA ASP A 95 -36.60 -16.02 0.73
C ASP A 95 -35.92 -14.68 0.99
N ARG A 96 -36.28 -13.98 2.08
CA ARG A 96 -35.53 -12.81 2.55
C ARG A 96 -34.08 -13.16 2.83
N MET A 97 -33.84 -14.30 3.47
CA MET A 97 -32.51 -14.76 3.84
C MET A 97 -31.65 -15.13 2.63
N ARG A 98 -32.24 -15.79 1.64
CA ARG A 98 -31.58 -16.10 0.35
C ARG A 98 -31.21 -14.83 -0.43
N ARG A 99 -32.09 -13.81 -0.43
CA ARG A 99 -31.78 -12.50 -1.02
C ARG A 99 -30.61 -11.83 -0.30
N LEU A 100 -30.65 -11.80 1.04
CA LEU A 100 -29.59 -11.22 1.85
C LEU A 100 -28.22 -11.87 1.58
N ILE A 101 -28.15 -13.21 1.51
CA ILE A 101 -26.92 -13.93 1.19
C ILE A 101 -26.42 -13.59 -0.22
N ARG A 102 -27.33 -13.44 -1.19
CA ARG A 102 -26.98 -13.03 -2.56
C ARG A 102 -26.38 -11.63 -2.58
N ASP A 103 -26.93 -10.70 -1.82
CA ASP A 103 -26.42 -9.32 -1.73
C ASP A 103 -25.04 -9.30 -1.06
N LEU A 104 -24.88 -10.06 0.04
CA LEU A 104 -23.58 -10.23 0.69
C LEU A 104 -22.54 -10.88 -0.23
N ASN A 105 -22.93 -11.77 -1.14
CA ASN A 105 -22.01 -12.38 -2.09
C ASN A 105 -21.50 -11.39 -3.14
N GLN A 106 -22.33 -10.41 -3.53
CA GLN A 106 -21.97 -9.37 -4.50
C GLN A 106 -20.98 -8.34 -3.91
N CYS A 107 -21.02 -8.06 -2.61
CA CYS A 107 -20.05 -7.18 -1.92
C CYS A 107 -18.60 -7.70 -1.88
N GLY A 108 -18.35 -8.95 -2.26
CA GLY A 108 -16.99 -9.50 -2.31
C GLY A 108 -16.37 -9.47 -3.71
N THR A 109 -17.19 -9.27 -4.75
CA THR A 109 -16.79 -9.35 -6.16
C THR A 109 -16.67 -7.97 -6.82
N ALA A 110 -17.14 -6.90 -6.17
CA ALA A 110 -16.91 -5.55 -6.64
C ALA A 110 -15.42 -5.22 -6.49
N GLN A 111 -14.66 -5.52 -7.53
CA GLN A 111 -13.37 -4.92 -7.77
C GLN A 111 -13.55 -3.41 -7.61
N HIS A 112 -12.81 -2.84 -6.67
CA HIS A 112 -12.53 -1.42 -6.67
C HIS A 112 -12.10 -1.04 -8.11
N PRO A 113 -12.84 -0.18 -8.83
CA PRO A 113 -12.36 0.33 -10.10
C PRO A 113 -11.16 1.19 -9.73
N ASN A 114 -9.98 0.59 -9.75
CA ASN A 114 -8.65 1.18 -9.67
C ASN A 114 -8.69 2.67 -9.30
N ASP A 115 -8.92 2.99 -8.02
CA ASP A 115 -8.79 4.37 -7.57
C ASP A 115 -7.30 4.65 -7.43
N SER A 116 -6.65 4.74 -8.60
CA SER A 116 -5.33 5.31 -8.81
C SER A 116 -5.30 6.81 -8.47
N SER A 117 -6.24 7.32 -7.69
CA SER A 117 -6.26 8.69 -7.16
C SER A 117 -5.09 8.97 -6.19
N GLN A 118 -4.33 7.94 -5.78
CA GLN A 118 -3.04 8.13 -5.12
C GLN A 118 -1.86 8.32 -6.11
N SER A 119 -2.10 8.29 -7.43
CA SER A 119 -1.13 8.73 -8.46
C SER A 119 -0.85 10.23 -8.39
N ASN A 120 -1.74 10.98 -7.72
CA ASN A 120 -1.63 12.44 -7.60
C ASN A 120 -0.47 12.91 -6.71
N ASN A 121 0.18 12.04 -5.91
CA ASN A 121 1.32 12.47 -5.09
C ASN A 121 2.62 12.63 -5.89
N LEU A 122 2.83 11.80 -6.93
CA LEU A 122 4.04 11.92 -7.76
C LEU A 122 3.91 13.10 -8.74
N GLU A 123 2.70 13.32 -9.27
CA GLU A 123 2.37 14.50 -10.06
C GLU A 123 2.40 15.78 -9.20
N ASP A 124 1.95 15.74 -7.94
CA ASP A 124 2.03 16.88 -7.00
C ASP A 124 3.48 17.21 -6.64
N LEU A 125 4.33 16.20 -6.40
CA LEU A 125 5.75 16.42 -6.14
C LEU A 125 6.47 17.01 -7.36
N THR A 126 6.16 16.49 -8.55
CA THR A 126 6.73 16.97 -9.83
C THR A 126 6.22 18.38 -10.15
N SER A 127 4.96 18.67 -9.86
CA SER A 127 4.35 19.99 -10.02
C SER A 127 4.90 21.01 -9.02
N ARG A 128 5.16 20.63 -7.77
CA ARG A 128 5.84 21.47 -6.77
C ARG A 128 7.27 21.81 -7.18
N MET A 129 7.99 20.83 -7.73
CA MET A 129 9.37 21.02 -8.16
C MET A 129 9.46 21.89 -9.42
N ASN A 130 8.51 21.74 -10.35
CA ASN A 130 8.37 22.61 -11.52
C ASN A 130 7.92 24.04 -11.15
N GLY A 131 7.06 24.19 -10.13
CA GLY A 131 6.59 25.49 -9.63
C GLY A 131 7.68 26.33 -8.96
N LEU A 132 8.77 25.72 -8.49
CA LEU A 132 9.95 26.41 -7.96
C LEU A 132 10.87 26.97 -9.06
N MET A 133 10.63 26.63 -10.33
CA MET A 133 11.48 26.98 -11.47
C MET A 133 10.77 27.86 -12.53
N ALA A 134 9.49 28.19 -12.35
CA ALA A 134 8.70 28.96 -13.33
C ALA A 134 8.26 30.35 -12.79
N PRO A 135 8.36 31.43 -13.57
CA PRO A 135 7.79 32.72 -13.18
C PRO A 135 6.24 32.68 -13.24
N SER A 136 5.60 33.26 -12.23
CA SER A 136 4.13 33.34 -12.08
C SER A 136 3.41 33.86 -13.32
N HIS A 137 2.48 33.06 -13.86
CA HIS A 137 1.16 33.51 -14.36
C HIS A 137 0.32 32.30 -14.84
N ASN A 138 -0.75 31.97 -14.13
CA ASN A 138 -2.14 32.04 -14.63
C ASN A 138 -3.07 31.19 -13.76
N ASP A 139 -4.10 31.87 -13.26
CA ASP A 139 -5.33 31.28 -12.75
C ASP A 139 -6.01 30.44 -13.84
N GLN A 140 -6.36 29.19 -13.52
CA GLN A 140 -7.38 28.47 -14.26
C GLN A 140 -8.28 27.67 -13.31
N PRO A 141 -9.61 27.64 -13.53
CA PRO A 141 -10.57 27.16 -12.54
C PRO A 141 -10.58 25.64 -12.49
N ARG A 142 -10.44 25.08 -11.28
CA ARG A 142 -10.65 23.64 -11.03
C ARG A 142 -12.11 23.28 -11.30
N THR A 143 -12.36 22.54 -12.37
CA THR A 143 -13.63 21.83 -12.57
C THR A 143 -13.63 20.57 -11.71
N PHE A 144 -14.46 20.55 -10.68
CA PHE A 144 -14.74 19.35 -9.88
C PHE A 144 -15.72 18.47 -10.65
N PRO A 145 -15.43 17.18 -10.92
CA PRO A 145 -16.44 16.27 -11.41
C PRO A 145 -17.41 15.92 -10.27
N THR A 146 -18.69 16.19 -10.52
CA THR A 146 -19.85 15.83 -9.72
C THR A 146 -19.81 14.33 -9.36
N GLN A 147 -19.65 14.02 -8.07
CA GLN A 147 -19.74 12.65 -7.57
C GLN A 147 -21.21 12.22 -7.50
N HIS A 148 -21.59 11.29 -8.37
CA HIS A 148 -22.82 10.50 -8.26
C HIS A 148 -22.80 9.75 -6.91
N PRO A 149 -23.92 9.61 -6.15
CA PRO A 149 -23.90 8.87 -4.89
C PRO A 149 -23.74 7.39 -5.17
N GLN A 150 -22.50 6.91 -5.24
CA GLN A 150 -22.19 5.49 -5.24
C GLN A 150 -22.34 5.02 -3.79
N GLU A 151 -23.34 4.20 -3.50
CA GLU A 151 -23.49 3.57 -2.17
C GLU A 151 -22.16 2.91 -1.81
N THR A 152 -21.55 3.39 -0.72
CA THR A 152 -20.28 2.82 -0.26
C THR A 152 -20.53 1.40 0.24
N GLU A 153 -19.66 0.43 -0.07
CA GLU A 153 -19.85 -0.97 0.32
C GLU A 153 -20.14 -1.18 1.83
N ASN A 154 -19.65 -0.27 2.68
CA ASN A 154 -19.95 -0.26 4.11
C ASN A 154 -21.45 -0.07 4.40
N GLN A 155 -22.15 0.80 3.64
CA GLN A 155 -23.59 1.01 3.78
C GLN A 155 -24.37 -0.27 3.43
N VAL A 156 -23.90 -1.05 2.46
CA VAL A 156 -24.51 -2.35 2.12
C VAL A 156 -24.34 -3.33 3.28
N LEU A 157 -23.15 -3.41 3.88
CA LEU A 157 -22.92 -4.25 5.07
C LEU A 157 -23.78 -3.83 6.26
N ASP A 158 -23.92 -2.52 6.50
CA ASP A 158 -24.78 -1.98 7.57
C ASP A 158 -26.25 -2.37 7.35
N ARG A 159 -26.75 -2.17 6.13
CA ARG A 159 -28.11 -2.57 5.73
C ARG A 159 -28.31 -4.07 5.91
N CYS A 160 -27.36 -4.89 5.44
CA CYS A 160 -27.47 -6.34 5.58
C CYS A 160 -27.44 -6.80 7.05
N GLN A 161 -26.65 -6.13 7.90
CA GLN A 161 -26.63 -6.39 9.34
C GLN A 161 -27.98 -6.08 9.98
N PHE A 162 -28.59 -4.96 9.62
CA PHE A 162 -29.92 -4.58 10.11
C PHE A 162 -30.98 -5.60 9.72
N GLU A 163 -31.04 -5.99 8.44
CA GLU A 163 -31.98 -7.00 7.93
C GLU A 163 -31.81 -8.36 8.63
N LEU A 164 -30.56 -8.83 8.79
CA LEU A 164 -30.26 -10.05 9.53
C LEU A 164 -30.79 -9.97 10.97
N SER A 165 -30.59 -8.82 11.63
CA SER A 165 -31.01 -8.60 13.01
C SER A 165 -32.53 -8.56 13.14
N ALA A 166 -33.23 -7.96 12.16
CA ALA A 166 -34.69 -7.95 12.10
C ALA A 166 -35.26 -9.37 11.93
N ILE A 167 -34.66 -10.21 11.08
CA ILE A 167 -35.08 -11.61 10.91
C ILE A 167 -34.85 -12.40 12.20
N LEU A 168 -33.68 -12.26 12.82
CA LEU A 168 -33.37 -12.94 14.08
C LEU A 168 -34.32 -12.51 15.22
N ALA A 169 -34.61 -11.20 15.32
CA ALA A 169 -35.57 -10.67 16.27
C ALA A 169 -36.98 -11.24 16.03
N SER A 170 -37.39 -11.41 14.77
CA SER A 170 -38.66 -12.06 14.44
C SER A 170 -38.73 -13.53 14.85
N MET A 171 -37.56 -14.17 15.07
CA MET A 171 -37.44 -15.53 15.60
C MET A 171 -37.26 -15.57 17.13
N ASN A 172 -37.34 -14.44 17.83
CA ASN A 172 -36.97 -14.27 19.24
C ASN A 172 -35.53 -14.71 19.57
N ILE A 173 -34.63 -14.65 18.59
CA ILE A 173 -33.20 -14.95 18.77
C ILE A 173 -32.46 -13.63 18.88
N TRP A 174 -31.87 -13.36 20.04
CA TRP A 174 -31.00 -12.20 20.22
C TRP A 174 -29.54 -12.64 20.21
N LEU A 175 -28.81 -12.26 19.16
CA LEU A 175 -27.36 -12.41 19.10
C LEU A 175 -26.71 -11.07 19.49
N PRO A 176 -25.59 -11.09 20.25
CA PRO A 176 -24.86 -9.87 20.57
C PRO A 176 -24.43 -9.15 19.30
N ALA A 177 -24.54 -7.81 19.34
CA ALA A 177 -23.94 -6.94 18.36
C ALA A 177 -22.40 -7.07 18.45
N ILE A 178 -21.73 -6.96 17.30
CA ILE A 178 -20.28 -7.04 17.16
C ILE A 178 -19.77 -5.66 16.83
#